data_AF-A0A6C0IRY5-F1
#
_entry.id   AF-A0A6C0IRY5-F1
#
_cell.length_a   1.000
_cell.length_b   1.000
_cell.length_c   1.000
_cell.angle_alpha   90.00
_cell.angle_beta   90.00
_cell.angle_gamma   90.00
#
_symmetry.space_group_name_H-M   'P 1'
#
loop_
_entity.id
_entity.type
_entity.pdbx_description
1 polymer ?
#
loop_
_entity_poly.entity_id
_entity_poly.type
_entity_poly.pdbx_seq_one_letter_code
_entity_poly.pdbx_strand_id
1 'polypeptide(L)'
;MNTFTITSLPYYNSCSQCYLNVLSINTEPQGPLRNFVRRINLPKLSPYKIDTPCNPINTCGLVLTNLGLNGVKCCNNGYNVDNLLTPNQIPELVSFLLANGYQIETQITNMLQNSPVKMNNNKLLLTATYYGANQPNVTYTR
;
A
#
# COMPACT_ATOMS: atom_id res chain seq x y z
N MET A 1 -14.32 -1.51 12.63
CA MET A 1 -14.13 -0.39 11.67
C MET A 1 -12.67 -0.02 11.70
N ASN A 2 -11.98 -0.14 10.57
CA ASN A 2 -10.56 0.18 10.45
C ASN A 2 -10.34 0.98 9.17
N THR A 3 -9.75 2.17 9.29
CA THR A 3 -9.43 3.06 8.18
C THR A 3 -7.93 3.02 7.95
N PHE A 4 -7.54 2.78 6.70
CA PHE A 4 -6.14 2.69 6.30
C PHE A 4 -5.90 3.49 5.03
N THR A 5 -4.65 3.90 4.86
CA THR A 5 -4.19 4.73 3.75
C THR A 5 -3.19 3.95 2.93
N ILE A 6 -3.40 3.95 1.61
CA ILE A 6 -2.53 3.30 0.64
C ILE A 6 -1.62 4.38 0.03
N THR A 7 -0.32 4.14 0.09
CA THR A 7 0.70 5.04 -0.45
C THR A 7 1.67 4.27 -1.33
N SER A 8 2.11 4.87 -2.43
CA SER A 8 3.15 4.31 -3.30
C SER A 8 4.50 4.76 -2.77
N LEU A 9 5.37 3.79 -2.49
CA LEU A 9 6.76 4.04 -2.11
C LEU A 9 7.70 3.38 -3.12
N PRO A 10 8.88 3.96 -3.36
CA PRO A 10 9.93 3.30 -4.11
C PRO A 10 10.55 2.18 -3.27
N TYR A 11 10.75 1.02 -3.89
CA TYR A 11 11.35 -0.17 -3.32
C TYR A 11 12.47 -0.66 -4.22
N TYR A 12 13.62 -0.96 -3.62
CA TYR A 12 14.74 -1.56 -4.32
C TYR A 12 14.58 -3.08 -4.32
N ASN A 13 14.35 -3.66 -5.49
CA ASN A 13 14.32 -5.11 -5.64
C ASN A 13 15.73 -5.62 -5.93
N SER A 14 16.27 -6.41 -5.00
CA SER A 14 17.60 -6.99 -5.10
C SER A 14 17.73 -8.01 -6.24
N CYS A 15 16.63 -8.67 -6.63
CA CYS A 15 16.65 -9.70 -7.66
C CYS A 15 16.75 -9.11 -9.07
N SER A 16 15.98 -8.06 -9.35
CA SER A 16 16.01 -7.35 -10.64
C SER A 16 17.00 -6.17 -10.64
N GLN A 17 17.63 -5.90 -9.50
CA GLN A 17 18.56 -4.79 -9.27
C GLN A 17 18.01 -3.43 -9.74
N CYS A 18 16.69 -3.24 -9.62
CA CYS A 18 16.01 -2.04 -10.08
C CYS A 18 15.07 -1.48 -9.01
N TYR A 19 14.81 -0.17 -9.10
CA TYR A 19 13.81 0.49 -8.29
C TYR A 19 12.44 0.33 -8.95
N LEU A 20 11.49 -0.18 -8.19
CA LEU A 20 10.08 -0.18 -8.59
C LEU A 20 9.24 0.56 -7.55
N ASN A 21 8.07 1.01 -7.96
CA ASN A 21 7.09 1.55 -7.04
C ASN A 21 6.18 0.44 -6.55
N VAL A 22 6.00 0.35 -5.25
CA VAL A 22 5.12 -0.65 -4.60
C VAL A 22 4.09 0.05 -3.74
N LEU A 23 2.94 -0.60 -3.59
CA LEU A 23 1.86 -0.08 -2.76
C LEU A 23 2.06 -0.53 -1.31
N SER A 24 2.06 0.44 -0.41
CA SER A 24 2.26 0.29 1.02
C SER A 24 1.07 0.82 1.80
N ILE A 25 0.91 0.33 3.02
CA ILE A 25 -0.19 0.71 3.90
C ILE A 25 0.33 1.14 5.26
N ASN A 26 -0.37 2.07 5.90
CA ASN A 26 0.01 2.61 7.21
C ASN A 26 -0.32 1.66 8.37
N THR A 27 -1.37 0.84 8.24
CA THR A 27 -1.84 -0.07 9.28
C THR A 27 -2.32 -1.38 8.67
N GLU A 28 -2.33 -2.46 9.47
CA GLU A 28 -2.82 -3.76 9.05
C GLU A 28 -4.34 -3.70 8.84
N PRO A 29 -4.86 -3.97 7.62
CA PRO A 29 -6.26 -3.80 7.31
C PRO A 29 -7.06 -4.97 7.88
N GLN A 30 -8.32 -4.71 8.22
CA GLN A 30 -9.26 -5.77 8.54
C GLN A 30 -9.89 -6.31 7.25
N GLY A 31 -10.39 -7.55 7.29
CA GLY A 31 -11.09 -8.18 6.16
C GLY A 31 -10.17 -8.91 5.17
N PRO A 32 -10.68 -9.28 3.98
CA PRO A 32 -9.97 -10.10 2.99
C PRO A 32 -8.62 -9.54 2.53
N LEU A 33 -8.45 -8.21 2.53
CA LEU A 33 -7.21 -7.57 2.13
C LEU A 33 -6.02 -7.96 3.02
N ARG A 34 -6.27 -8.33 4.28
CA ARG A 34 -5.23 -8.74 5.24
C ARG A 34 -4.34 -9.86 4.70
N ASN A 35 -4.93 -10.81 3.97
CA ASN A 35 -4.22 -11.97 3.41
C ASN A 35 -3.21 -11.57 2.32
N PHE A 36 -3.37 -10.37 1.76
CA PHE A 36 -2.51 -9.79 0.74
C PHE A 36 -1.55 -8.76 1.30
N VAL A 37 -1.45 -8.62 2.62
CA VAL A 37 -0.48 -7.72 3.26
C VAL A 37 0.71 -8.51 3.75
N ARG A 38 1.92 -8.01 3.45
CA ARG A 38 3.16 -8.56 4.01
C ARG A 38 3.99 -7.46 4.64
N ARG A 39 4.74 -7.84 5.66
CA ARG A 39 5.80 -7.01 6.23
C ARG A 39 7.08 -7.28 5.46
N ILE A 40 7.70 -6.22 4.95
CA ILE A 40 8.99 -6.30 4.27
C ILE A 40 10.00 -5.37 4.93
N ASN A 41 11.27 -5.70 4.76
CA ASN A 41 12.37 -4.79 5.08
C ASN A 41 12.52 -3.77 3.95
N LEU A 42 12.42 -2.49 4.28
CA LEU A 42 12.64 -1.35 3.41
C LEU A 42 14.09 -0.88 3.56
N PRO A 43 14.99 -1.24 2.63
CA PRO A 43 16.37 -0.78 2.70
C PRO A 43 16.44 0.74 2.54
N LYS A 44 17.52 1.34 3.07
CA LYS A 44 17.77 2.77 2.92
C LYS A 44 17.88 3.12 1.44
N LEU A 45 17.00 4.01 0.98
CA LEU A 45 16.96 4.46 -0.41
C LEU A 45 18.12 5.40 -0.77
N SER A 46 18.77 6.01 0.21
CA SER A 46 19.89 6.92 0.03
C SER A 46 20.90 6.76 1.16
N PRO A 47 22.21 6.76 0.86
CA PRO A 47 23.26 6.77 1.87
C PRO A 47 23.25 8.05 2.72
N TYR A 48 22.65 9.13 2.22
CA TYR A 48 22.54 10.41 2.91
C TYR A 48 21.34 10.50 3.87
N LYS A 49 20.47 9.48 3.90
CA LYS A 49 19.39 9.41 4.88
C LYS A 49 19.97 8.92 6.20
N ILE A 50 20.21 9.85 7.11
CA ILE A 50 20.78 9.59 8.44
C ILE A 50 19.64 9.21 9.39
N ASP A 51 19.86 8.14 10.13
CA ASP A 51 18.95 7.69 11.18
C ASP A 51 19.23 8.52 12.42
N THR A 52 18.21 9.23 12.93
CA THR A 52 18.36 10.07 14.13
C THR A 52 17.33 9.66 15.17
N PRO A 53 17.61 9.80 16.48
CA PRO A 53 16.64 9.45 17.53
C PRO A 53 15.27 10.14 17.36
N CYS A 54 15.27 11.37 16.83
CA CYS A 54 14.03 12.14 16.58
C CYS A 54 13.33 11.77 15.28
N ASN A 55 14.05 11.23 14.29
CA ASN A 55 13.50 10.80 13.00
C ASN A 55 14.10 9.44 12.60
N PRO A 56 13.59 8.35 13.20
CA PRO A 56 14.10 7.03 12.91
C PRO A 56 13.75 6.61 11.48
N ILE A 57 14.68 5.98 10.78
CA ILE A 57 14.41 5.39 9.48
C ILE A 57 13.64 4.10 9.70
N ASN A 58 12.36 4.11 9.37
CA ASN A 58 11.54 2.93 9.48
C ASN A 58 11.98 1.89 8.43
N THR A 59 12.67 0.85 8.89
CA THR A 59 13.16 -0.26 8.07
C THR A 59 12.09 -1.32 7.84
N CYS A 60 10.95 -1.25 8.52
CA CYS A 60 9.86 -2.22 8.36
C CYS A 60 8.62 -1.53 7.80
N GLY A 61 8.17 -1.98 6.64
CA GLY A 61 6.97 -1.48 5.98
C GLY A 61 5.93 -2.57 5.78
N LEU A 62 4.65 -2.19 5.85
CA LEU A 62 3.55 -3.02 5.38
C LEU A 62 3.32 -2.73 3.89
N VAL A 63 3.39 -3.76 3.07
CA VAL A 63 3.20 -3.69 1.63
C VAL A 63 2.11 -4.63 1.17
N LEU A 64 1.45 -4.23 0.09
CA LEU A 64 0.48 -5.06 -0.59
C LEU A 64 1.20 -6.02 -1.53
N THR A 65 0.78 -7.26 -1.46
CA THR A 65 1.15 -8.32 -2.38
C THR A 65 0.04 -8.53 -3.38
N ASN A 66 0.43 -9.18 -4.46
CA ASN A 66 -0.40 -9.49 -5.59
C ASN A 66 -1.74 -10.14 -5.19
N LEU A 67 -2.84 -9.59 -5.71
CA LEU A 67 -4.21 -10.04 -5.51
C LEU A 67 -4.59 -11.26 -6.37
N GLY A 68 -3.64 -11.91 -7.04
CA GLY A 68 -3.84 -13.13 -7.84
C GLY A 68 -3.45 -13.05 -9.33
N LEU A 69 -2.77 -11.99 -9.77
CA LEU A 69 -2.40 -11.73 -11.17
C LEU A 69 -0.90 -11.58 -11.35
N ASN A 70 -0.26 -12.42 -12.18
CA ASN A 70 1.15 -12.38 -12.60
C ASN A 70 1.98 -11.20 -12.04
N GLY A 71 2.48 -11.37 -10.81
CA GLY A 71 3.39 -10.41 -10.21
C GLY A 71 4.73 -10.42 -10.93
N VAL A 72 5.57 -9.42 -10.67
CA VAL A 72 6.97 -9.44 -11.11
C VAL A 72 7.64 -10.64 -10.45
N LYS A 73 7.75 -11.74 -11.19
CA LYS A 73 8.45 -12.94 -10.72
C LYS A 73 9.94 -12.67 -10.79
N CYS A 74 10.60 -12.68 -9.64
CA CYS A 74 12.05 -12.82 -9.58
C CYS A 74 12.39 -14.24 -10.03
N CYS A 75 12.80 -14.39 -11.29
CA CYS A 75 13.23 -15.66 -11.85
C CYS A 75 14.61 -16.03 -11.30
N ASN A 76 14.66 -16.66 -10.12
CA ASN A 76 15.73 -17.57 -9.73
C ASN A 76 15.26 -18.43 -8.55
N ASN A 77 15.15 -19.74 -8.78
CA ASN A 77 14.85 -20.79 -7.79
C ASN A 77 13.50 -20.72 -7.07
N GLY A 78 12.37 -20.91 -7.77
CA GLY A 78 11.13 -21.50 -7.21
C GLY A 78 10.44 -20.79 -6.02
N TYR A 79 11.02 -19.73 -5.48
CA TYR A 79 10.52 -18.94 -4.38
C TYR A 79 9.98 -17.63 -4.96
N ASN A 80 8.70 -17.35 -4.71
CA ASN A 80 8.03 -16.10 -5.08
C ASN A 80 8.57 -14.95 -4.20
N VAL A 81 9.81 -14.54 -4.44
CA VAL A 81 10.45 -13.45 -3.69
C VAL A 81 9.97 -12.12 -4.27
N ASP A 82 8.77 -11.70 -3.86
CA ASP A 82 8.23 -10.34 -4.05
C ASP A 82 7.26 -10.17 -5.24
N ASN A 83 6.17 -10.94 -5.21
CA ASN A 83 4.91 -10.59 -5.88
C ASN A 83 4.27 -9.35 -5.21
N LEU A 84 4.93 -8.20 -5.28
CA LEU A 84 4.44 -6.94 -4.72
C LEU A 84 3.48 -6.26 -5.69
N LEU A 85 2.48 -5.58 -5.13
CA LEU A 85 1.49 -4.84 -5.90
C LEU A 85 2.09 -3.51 -6.36
N THR A 86 2.01 -3.24 -7.66
CA THR A 86 2.55 -2.01 -8.27
C THR A 86 1.44 -1.01 -8.58
N PRO A 87 1.76 0.29 -8.78
CA PRO A 87 0.77 1.29 -9.19
C PRO A 87 0.01 0.97 -10.49
N ASN A 88 0.53 0.12 -11.36
CA ASN A 88 -0.17 -0.27 -12.59
C ASN A 88 -1.44 -1.08 -12.31
N GLN A 89 -1.53 -1.67 -11.11
CA GLN A 89 -2.62 -2.57 -10.69
C GLN A 89 -3.62 -1.86 -9.76
N ILE A 90 -3.58 -0.54 -9.67
CA ILE A 90 -4.53 0.26 -8.88
C ILE A 90 -5.98 -0.02 -9.29
N PRO A 91 -6.35 -0.10 -10.58
CA PRO A 91 -7.74 -0.36 -10.97
C PRO A 91 -8.26 -1.69 -10.39
N GLU A 92 -7.43 -2.73 -10.43
CA GLU A 92 -7.75 -4.06 -9.90
C GLU A 92 -7.91 -4.04 -8.38
N LEU A 93 -7.02 -3.32 -7.69
CA LEU A 93 -7.12 -3.09 -6.25
C LEU A 93 -8.44 -2.38 -5.90
N VAL A 94 -8.80 -1.33 -6.62
CA VAL A 94 -10.06 -0.61 -6.41
C VAL A 94 -11.26 -1.54 -6.62
N SER A 95 -11.28 -2.33 -7.69
CA SER A 95 -12.32 -3.32 -7.93
C SER A 95 -12.41 -4.36 -6.81
N PHE A 96 -11.27 -4.86 -6.33
CA PHE A 96 -11.21 -5.81 -5.22
C PHE A 96 -11.76 -5.21 -3.92
N LEU A 97 -11.37 -3.96 -3.59
CA LEU A 97 -11.84 -3.26 -2.40
C LEU A 97 -13.38 -3.12 -2.44
N LEU A 98 -13.92 -2.64 -3.55
CA LEU A 98 -15.37 -2.48 -3.71
C LEU A 98 -16.11 -3.82 -3.64
N ALA A 99 -15.59 -4.87 -4.31
CA ALA A 99 -16.20 -6.20 -4.30
C ALA A 99 -16.22 -6.86 -2.92
N ASN A 100 -15.25 -6.53 -2.06
CA ASN A 100 -15.14 -7.06 -0.70
C ASN A 100 -15.71 -6.12 0.37
N GLY A 101 -16.47 -5.11 -0.03
CA GLY A 101 -17.20 -4.25 0.91
C GLY A 101 -16.34 -3.23 1.66
N TYR A 102 -15.18 -2.87 1.10
CA TYR A 102 -14.41 -1.71 1.54
C TYR A 102 -15.02 -0.44 0.94
N GLN A 103 -15.06 0.63 1.72
CA GLN A 103 -15.49 1.95 1.26
C GLN A 103 -14.27 2.83 1.01
N ILE A 104 -14.22 3.47 -0.15
CA ILE A 104 -13.14 4.38 -0.52
C ILE A 104 -13.50 5.79 -0.03
N GLU A 105 -12.66 6.34 0.85
CA GLU A 105 -12.87 7.62 1.51
C GLU A 105 -12.30 8.75 0.65
N THR A 106 -13.07 9.21 -0.33
CA THR A 106 -12.65 10.26 -1.26
C THR A 106 -12.42 11.60 -0.56
N GLN A 107 -13.25 11.94 0.44
CA GLN A 107 -13.10 13.18 1.21
C GLN A 107 -11.77 13.23 1.96
N ILE A 108 -11.45 12.17 2.71
CA ILE A 108 -10.18 12.07 3.43
C ILE A 108 -9.00 12.04 2.45
N THR A 109 -9.13 11.30 1.35
CA THR A 109 -8.11 11.23 0.30
C THR A 109 -7.82 12.63 -0.26
N ASN A 110 -8.85 13.40 -0.61
CA ASN A 110 -8.72 14.75 -1.15
C ASN A 110 -8.10 15.71 -0.13
N MET A 111 -8.51 15.64 1.14
CA MET A 111 -7.92 16.45 2.21
C MET A 111 -6.42 16.19 2.37
N LEU A 112 -6.00 14.92 2.31
CA LEU A 112 -4.61 14.55 2.43
C LEU A 112 -3.79 14.87 1.17
N GLN A 113 -4.38 14.75 -0.03
CA GLN A 113 -3.72 15.10 -1.29
C GLN A 113 -3.50 16.62 -1.42
N ASN A 114 -4.46 17.42 -0.97
CA ASN A 114 -4.40 18.88 -1.03
C ASN A 114 -3.66 19.51 0.16
N SER A 115 -3.23 18.70 1.13
CA SER A 115 -2.49 19.20 2.29
C SER A 115 -1.13 19.78 1.88
N PRO A 116 -0.72 20.94 2.44
CA PRO A 116 0.62 21.48 2.23
C PRO A 116 1.71 20.59 2.86
N VAL A 117 1.32 19.73 3.82
CA VAL A 117 2.23 18.80 4.49
C VAL A 117 2.37 17.54 3.63
N LYS A 118 3.48 17.42 2.92
CA LYS A 118 3.79 16.23 2.13
C LYS A 118 4.28 15.11 3.04
N MET A 119 3.59 13.97 3.03
CA MET A 119 4.02 12.75 3.71
C MET A 119 5.23 12.12 2.99
N ASN A 120 6.43 12.66 3.22
CA ASN A 120 7.69 12.19 2.62
C ASN A 120 7.65 12.12 1.08
N ASN A 121 8.60 11.41 0.47
CA ASN A 121 8.64 11.12 -0.98
C ASN A 121 7.60 10.07 -1.41
N ASN A 122 6.69 9.66 -0.51
CA ASN A 122 5.68 8.67 -0.82
C ASN A 122 4.47 9.38 -1.45
N LYS A 123 3.95 8.80 -2.54
CA LYS A 123 2.75 9.35 -3.19
C LYS A 123 1.52 8.76 -2.52
N LEU A 124 0.64 9.62 -2.03
CA LEU A 124 -0.66 9.19 -1.52
C LEU A 124 -1.55 8.73 -2.68
N LEU A 125 -2.17 7.56 -2.55
CA LEU A 125 -3.13 7.07 -3.53
C LEU A 125 -4.56 7.29 -3.05
N LEU A 126 -4.95 6.56 -2.01
CA LEU A 126 -6.32 6.54 -1.51
C LEU A 126 -6.38 6.12 -0.05
N THR A 127 -7.46 6.49 0.62
CA THR A 127 -7.84 6.01 1.94
C THR A 127 -9.08 5.13 1.80
N ALA A 128 -9.09 4.00 2.52
CA ALA A 128 -10.22 3.07 2.52
C ALA A 128 -10.57 2.64 3.94
N THR A 129 -11.85 2.42 4.19
CA THR A 129 -12.39 1.96 5.47
C THR A 129 -13.06 0.61 5.29
N TYR A 130 -12.74 -0.33 6.19
CA TYR A 130 -13.44 -1.61 6.31
C TYR A 130 -14.37 -1.60 7.52
N TYR A 131 -15.66 -1.78 7.27
CA TYR A 131 -16.70 -1.75 8.29
C TYR A 131 -17.07 -3.14 8.84
N GLY A 132 -16.76 -4.22 8.12
CA GLY A 132 -17.15 -5.58 8.52
C GLY A 132 -18.67 -5.72 8.60
N ALA A 133 -19.18 -6.27 9.69
CA ALA A 133 -20.63 -6.45 9.91
C ALA A 133 -21.41 -5.13 10.11
N ASN A 134 -20.72 -4.01 10.33
CA ASN A 134 -21.33 -2.70 10.62
C ASN A 134 -21.32 -1.79 9.39
N GLN A 135 -21.48 -2.34 8.18
CA GLN A 135 -21.48 -1.55 6.96
C GLN A 135 -22.63 -0.53 6.99
N PRO A 136 -22.33 0.78 6.81
CA PRO A 136 -23.39 1.76 6.64
C PRO A 136 -24.11 1.49 5.33
N ASN A 137 -25.44 1.65 5.32
CA ASN A 137 -26.26 1.61 4.11
C ASN A 137 -25.94 2.85 3.24
N VAL A 138 -24.81 2.82 2.53
CA VAL A 138 -24.42 3.92 1.66
C VAL A 138 -25.09 3.70 0.31
N THR A 139 -26.28 4.30 0.14
CA THR A 139 -26.82 4.58 -1.18
C THR A 139 -25.95 5.66 -1.82
N TYR A 140 -25.25 5.32 -2.90
CA TYR A 140 -24.63 6.30 -3.77
C TYR A 140 -25.74 7.14 -4.40
N THR A 141 -26.09 8.26 -3.78
CA THR A 141 -26.88 9.30 -4.44
C THR A 141 -26.04 9.84 -5.57
N ARG A 142 -26.53 9.59 -6.77
CA ARG A 142 -25.93 9.90 -8.06
C ARG A 142 -25.82 11.39 -8.31
#